data_AF-A0A8J2J5V1-F1
#
_entry.id   AF-A0A8J2J5V1-F1
#
_cell.length_a   1.000
_cell.length_b   1.000
_cell.length_c   1.000
_cell.angle_alpha   90.00
_cell.angle_beta   90.00
_cell.angle_gamma   90.00
#
_symmetry.space_group_name_H-M   'P 1'
#
loop_
_entity.id
_entity.type
_entity.pdbx_description
1 polymer ?
#
loop_
_entity_poly.entity_id
_entity_poly.type
_entity_poly.pdbx_seq_one_letter_code
_entity_poly.pdbx_strand_id
1 'polypeptide(L)' 'PFAEAPVGERRFRLPVPKKPWRGVRSAKVSAPYCLQMHTFFLDRIMGVEDCLQLNVYTPKVCLT' A
#
# COMPACT_ATOMS: atom_id res chain seq x y z
N PRO A 1 6.05 -0.74 2.27
CA PRO A 1 4.85 -0.63 3.14
C PRO A 1 5.16 0.28 4.32
N PHE A 2 4.20 1.08 4.78
CA PHE A 2 4.41 1.95 5.96
C PHE A 2 3.77 1.37 7.23
N ALA A 3 2.84 0.42 7.09
CA ALA A 3 2.18 -0.27 8.19
C ALA A 3 2.03 -1.78 7.91
N GLU A 4 1.67 -2.54 8.95
CA GLU A 4 1.13 -3.89 8.80
C GLU A 4 -0.21 -3.88 8.06
N ALA A 5 -0.52 -4.98 7.36
CA ALA A 5 -1.75 -5.11 6.60
C ALA A 5 -2.99 -5.00 7.52
N PRO A 6 -4.00 -4.17 7.18
CA PRO A 6 -5.18 -3.96 8.01
C PRO A 6 -6.26 -5.05 7.78
N VAL A 7 -5.84 -6.31 7.70
CA VAL A 7 -6.70 -7.47 7.40
C VAL A 7 -6.96 -8.33 8.64
N GLY A 8 -8.01 -9.15 8.62
CA GLY A 8 -8.37 -10.05 9.72
C GLY A 8 -8.60 -9.29 11.03
N GLU A 9 -7.96 -9.74 12.11
CA GLU A 9 -8.02 -9.10 13.44
C GLU A 9 -7.57 -7.64 13.48
N ARG A 10 -6.89 -7.16 12.43
CA ARG A 10 -6.43 -5.77 12.31
C ARG A 10 -7.41 -4.86 11.57
N ARG A 11 -8.48 -5.42 11.00
CA ARG A 11 -9.51 -4.61 10.33
C ARG A 11 -10.15 -3.67 11.34
N PHE A 12 -10.37 -2.42 10.92
CA PHE A 12 -10.94 -1.34 11.75
C PHE A 12 -10.12 -0.99 13.02
N ARG A 13 -8.82 -1.33 13.04
CA ARG A 13 -7.90 -0.91 14.11
C ARG A 13 -6.91 0.12 13.60
N LEU A 14 -6.25 0.81 14.52
CA LEU A 14 -5.17 1.74 14.19
C LEU A 14 -4.05 1.03 13.43
N PRO A 15 -3.41 1.70 12.44
CA PRO A 15 -2.24 1.17 11.77
C PRO A 15 -1.13 0.85 12.76
N VAL A 16 -0.43 -0.25 12.56
CA VAL A 16 0.75 -0.61 13.36
C VAL A 16 1.98 -0.55 12.45
N PRO A 17 3.11 -0.03 12.92
CA PRO A 17 4.35 0.00 12.14
C PRO A 17 4.70 -1.35 11.55
N LYS A 18 5.12 -1.37 10.28
CA LYS A 18 5.57 -2.60 9.64
C LYS A 18 6.79 -3.15 10.36
N LYS A 19 6.78 -4.44 10.67
CA LYS A 19 7.97 -5.13 11.16
C LYS A 19 9.09 -5.07 10.12
N PRO A 20 10.37 -4.96 10.55
CA PRO A 20 11.49 -5.09 9.65
C PRO A 20 11.43 -6.41 8.87
N TRP A 21 11.89 -6.38 7.62
CA TRP A 21 12.09 -7.57 6.80
C TRP A 21 13.56 -7.77 6.52
N ARG A 22 13.95 -9.01 6.18
CA ARG A 22 15.31 -9.34 5.75
C ARG A 22 15.42 -9.22 4.22
N GLY A 23 16.59 -8.84 3.74
CA GLY A 23 16.89 -8.74 2.31
C GLY A 23 16.21 -7.55 1.62
N VAL A 24 16.16 -7.60 0.29
CA VAL A 24 15.61 -6.54 -0.55
C VAL A 24 14.18 -6.88 -0.95
N ARG A 25 13.26 -5.93 -0.72
CA ARG A 25 11.88 -6.03 -1.21
C ARG A 25 11.74 -5.29 -2.54
N SER A 26 11.15 -5.95 -3.53
CA SER A 26 10.86 -5.31 -4.82
C SER A 26 9.84 -4.17 -4.64
N ALA A 27 10.15 -3.01 -5.23
CA ALA A 27 9.30 -1.82 -5.28
C ALA A 27 9.13 -1.29 -6.72
N LYS A 28 9.15 -2.22 -7.70
CA LYS A 28 9.04 -1.89 -9.14
C LYS A 28 7.61 -1.70 -9.63
N VAL A 29 6.62 -2.09 -8.81
CA VAL A 29 5.19 -2.01 -9.13
C VAL A 29 4.55 -1.01 -8.19
N SER A 30 3.65 -0.17 -8.72
CA SER A 30 2.91 0.80 -7.93
C SER A 30 2.09 0.13 -6.82
N ALA A 31 2.04 0.78 -5.66
CA ALA A 31 1.17 0.40 -4.56
C ALA A 31 -0.29 0.21 -5.02
N PRO A 32 -0.99 -0.83 -4.53
CA PRO A 32 -2.39 -1.04 -4.87
C PRO A 32 -3.30 0.00 -4.20
N TYR A 33 -4.43 0.28 -4.84
CA TYR A 33 -5.49 1.09 -4.23
C TYR A 33 -6.14 0.34 -3.06
N CYS A 34 -6.57 1.10 -2.05
CA CYS A 34 -7.45 0.56 -1.01
C CYS A 34 -8.81 0.22 -1.59
N LEU A 35 -9.44 -0.79 -0.98
CA LEU A 35 -10.78 -1.24 -1.33
C LEU A 35 -11.77 -0.06 -1.30
N GLN A 36 -12.36 0.25 -2.45
CA GLN A 36 -13.27 1.37 -2.63
C GLN A 36 -14.23 1.14 -3.80
N MET A 37 -15.31 1.91 -3.85
CA MET A 37 -16.14 2.01 -5.07
C MET A 37 -15.37 2.72 -6.17
N HIS A 38 -15.47 2.23 -7.39
CA HIS A 38 -14.85 2.87 -8.54
C HIS A 38 -15.53 4.22 -8.82
N THR A 39 -14.74 5.28 -8.98
CA THR A 39 -15.24 6.66 -9.07
C THR A 39 -16.24 6.89 -10.20
N PHE A 40 -16.04 6.23 -11.35
CA PHE A 40 -16.90 6.39 -12.53
C PHE A 40 -17.94 5.27 -12.73
N PHE A 41 -17.79 4.16 -12.00
CA PHE A 41 -18.62 2.96 -12.16
C PHE A 41 -19.03 2.50 -10.76
N LEU A 42 -20.06 3.12 -10.21
CA LEU A 42 -20.47 2.95 -8.81
C LEU A 42 -20.96 1.52 -8.48
N ASP A 43 -21.24 0.71 -9.50
CA ASP A 43 -21.55 -0.71 -9.40
C ASP A 43 -20.31 -1.61 -9.28
N ARG A 44 -19.10 -1.03 -9.38
CA ARG A 44 -17.83 -1.76 -9.35
C ARG A 44 -17.01 -1.43 -8.11
N ILE A 45 -16.57 -2.49 -7.44
CA ILE A 45 -15.60 -2.42 -6.34
C ILE A 45 -14.20 -2.64 -6.92
N MET A 46 -13.22 -1.86 -6.48
CA MET A 46 -11.82 -2.01 -6.88
C MET A 46 -10.88 -1.95 -5.67
N GLY A 47 -9.64 -2.37 -5.86
CA GLY A 47 -8.59 -2.33 -4.83
C GLY A 47 -8.57 -3.57 -3.94
N VAL A 48 -7.72 -3.52 -2.91
CA VAL A 48 -7.50 -4.62 -1.95
C VAL A 48 -7.38 -4.05 -0.54
N GLU A 49 -7.55 -4.89 0.49
CA GLU A 49 -7.40 -4.43 1.88
C GLU A 49 -5.94 -4.23 2.31
N ASP A 50 -4.99 -5.03 1.79
CA ASP A 50 -3.54 -4.82 2.01
C ASP A 50 -3.01 -3.69 1.11
N CYS A 51 -3.47 -2.47 1.39
CA CYS A 51 -3.19 -1.27 0.59
C CYS A 51 -2.32 -0.23 1.29
N LEU A 52 -1.86 -0.46 2.53
CA LEU A 52 -1.08 0.51 3.32
C LEU A 52 0.39 0.58 2.84
N GLN A 53 0.57 1.07 1.62
CA GLN A 53 1.84 1.21 0.92
C GLN A 53 1.97 2.63 0.33
N LEU A 54 3.19 3.04 0.04
CA LEU A 54 3.51 4.34 -0.54
C LEU A 54 4.39 4.14 -1.77
N ASN A 55 4.27 5.06 -2.72
CA ASN A 55 5.18 5.20 -3.85
C ASN A 55 6.03 6.45 -3.59
N VAL A 56 7.34 6.36 -3.80
CA VAL A 56 8.29 7.47 -3.61
C VAL A 56 8.99 7.74 -4.93
N TYR A 57 9.05 8.99 -5.34
CA TYR A 57 9.64 9.42 -6.60
C TYR A 57 10.73 10.46 -6.33
N THR A 58 11.84 10.36 -7.08
CA THR A 58 12.95 11.31 -7.02
C THR A 58 13.62 11.39 -8.40
N PRO A 59 14.12 12.56 -8.83
CA PRO A 59 14.94 12.66 -10.03
C PRO A 59 16.18 11.79 -9.93
N LYS A 60 16.60 11.19 -11.06
CA LYS A 60 17.82 10.36 -11.10
C LYS A 60 19.07 11.15 -10.69
N VAL A 61 19.11 12.46 -10.96
CA VAL A 61 20.23 13.35 -10.62
C VAL A 61 20.42 13.58 -9.12
N CYS A 62 19.43 13.26 -8.28
CA CYS A 62 19.51 13.41 -6.82
C CYS A 62 19.96 12.12 -6.11
N LEU A 63 20.27 11.05 -6.85
CA LEU A 63 20.69 9.74 -6.32
C LEU A 63 22.20 9.49 -6.44
N THR A 64 22.93 10.48 -6.97
CA THR A 64 24.40 10.51 -7.11
C THR A 64 24.94 11.61 -6.22
#